data_AF-A0A7J7MCZ4-F1
#
_entry.id   AF-A0A7J7MCZ4-F1
#
_cell.length_a   1.000
_cell.length_b   1.000
_cell.length_c   1.000
_cell.angle_alpha   90.00
_cell.angle_beta   90.00
_cell.angle_gamma   90.00
#
_symmetry.space_group_name_H-M   'P 1'
#
loop_
_entity.id
_entity.type
_entity.pdbx_description
1 polymer ?
#
loop_
_entity_poly.entity_id
_entity_poly.type
_entity_poly.pdbx_seq_one_letter_code
_entity_poly.pdbx_strand_id
1 'polypeptide(L)'
;MTFSGRQEVYPGETAVMGEPFSIQISSNLLKQLAGDEDKSKRKTKKPKPKVQQSKVHHKQASDGLEPHQGTTSAGWPLQPPFFLPVSPPPPQVTNAEADAIRTVLQESERIMERLQKQEETMVQEVTQKAKELHDKEFKIPYQKPLPCLVEKDSCLDCYKEHVKDPLKCAEFAKMYADCARKVRQQMSS
;
A
#
# COMPACT_ATOMS: atom_id res chain seq x y z
N MET A 1 55.42 -45.73 -20.92
CA MET A 1 54.45 -46.06 -19.86
C MET A 1 53.16 -45.32 -20.14
N THR A 2 52.07 -46.05 -20.01
CA THR A 2 50.66 -45.75 -20.27
C THR A 2 50.18 -44.32 -20.01
N PHE A 3 49.53 -43.77 -21.03
CA PHE A 3 48.60 -42.65 -20.99
C PHE A 3 47.30 -43.13 -20.30
N SER A 4 46.77 -42.38 -19.33
CA SER A 4 45.39 -42.53 -18.86
C SER A 4 44.87 -41.16 -18.49
N GLY A 5 43.82 -40.77 -19.20
CA GLY A 5 43.41 -39.38 -19.39
C GLY A 5 42.75 -38.75 -18.17
N ARG A 6 42.96 -37.45 -18.06
CA ARG A 6 42.03 -36.55 -17.40
C ARG A 6 41.43 -35.66 -18.48
N GLN A 7 40.16 -35.89 -18.76
CA GLN A 7 39.37 -35.10 -19.69
C GLN A 7 39.18 -33.71 -19.09
N GLU A 8 39.59 -32.69 -19.84
CA GLU A 8 39.15 -31.33 -19.63
C GLU A 8 37.64 -31.24 -19.88
N VAL A 9 36.93 -30.63 -18.93
CA VAL A 9 35.61 -30.05 -19.18
C VAL A 9 35.62 -28.69 -18.51
N TYR A 10 35.83 -27.64 -19.30
CA TYR A 10 35.30 -26.31 -19.00
C TYR A 10 33.83 -26.29 -19.43
N PRO A 11 32.95 -25.76 -18.57
CA PRO A 11 31.94 -24.82 -19.03
C PRO A 11 32.09 -23.56 -18.16
N GLY A 12 32.31 -22.39 -18.75
CA GLY A 12 31.23 -21.70 -19.42
C GLY A 12 30.57 -20.78 -18.39
N GLU A 13 31.07 -19.54 -18.34
CA GLU A 13 30.44 -18.40 -17.67
C GLU A 13 28.93 -18.34 -17.91
N THR A 14 28.16 -18.10 -16.86
CA THR A 14 27.17 -17.01 -16.79
C THR A 14 26.71 -16.85 -15.35
N ALA A 15 26.94 -15.67 -14.78
CA ALA A 15 26.27 -15.24 -13.56
C ALA A 15 24.79 -15.03 -13.84
N VAL A 16 23.90 -15.64 -13.05
CA VAL A 16 22.47 -15.31 -13.02
C VAL A 16 21.98 -15.30 -11.57
N MET A 17 21.32 -14.19 -11.24
CA MET A 17 20.61 -13.88 -10.00
C MET A 17 19.61 -14.97 -9.56
N GLY A 18 19.42 -15.07 -8.24
CA GLY A 18 18.18 -15.52 -7.63
C GLY A 18 18.16 -17.01 -7.30
N GLU A 19 18.19 -17.33 -6.01
CA GLU A 19 17.80 -18.65 -5.55
C GLU A 19 16.39 -18.98 -6.06
N PRO A 20 16.18 -20.10 -6.77
CA PRO A 20 14.85 -20.52 -7.18
C PRO A 20 14.08 -20.97 -5.93
N PHE A 21 12.97 -20.30 -5.61
CA PHE A 21 12.01 -20.76 -4.62
C PHE A 21 11.46 -22.13 -5.05
N SER A 22 12.12 -23.22 -4.64
CA SER A 22 11.63 -24.56 -4.88
C SER A 22 10.44 -24.82 -3.96
N ILE A 23 9.24 -24.92 -4.54
CA ILE A 23 8.03 -25.29 -3.79
C ILE A 23 8.13 -26.79 -3.51
N GLN A 24 8.36 -27.16 -2.24
CA GLN A 24 8.32 -28.56 -1.81
C GLN A 24 6.86 -28.97 -1.57
N ILE A 25 6.28 -29.68 -2.54
CA ILE A 25 4.95 -30.26 -2.39
C ILE A 25 5.09 -31.61 -1.68
N SER A 26 4.38 -31.79 -0.56
CA SER A 26 4.44 -33.05 0.17
C SER A 26 3.94 -34.22 -0.68
N SER A 27 4.64 -35.34 -0.63
CA SER A 27 4.26 -36.56 -1.35
C SER A 27 2.90 -37.11 -0.92
N ASN A 28 2.44 -36.78 0.29
CA ASN A 28 1.12 -37.11 0.78
C ASN A 28 0.02 -36.32 0.05
N LEU A 29 0.27 -35.06 -0.30
CA LEU A 29 -0.67 -34.24 -1.07
C LEU A 29 -0.86 -34.81 -2.48
N LEU A 30 0.24 -35.24 -3.11
CA LEU A 30 0.20 -35.87 -4.44
C LEU A 30 -0.59 -37.18 -4.43
N LYS A 31 -0.48 -37.98 -3.37
CA LYS A 31 -1.25 -39.23 -3.21
C LYS A 31 -2.75 -38.99 -3.04
N GLN A 32 -3.14 -37.91 -2.36
CA GLN A 32 -4.55 -37.55 -2.21
C GLN A 32 -5.17 -37.06 -3.52
N LEU A 33 -4.39 -36.34 -4.34
CA LEU A 33 -4.84 -35.83 -5.64
C LEU A 33 -4.87 -36.90 -6.74
N ALA A 34 -3.96 -37.88 -6.69
CA ALA A 34 -3.90 -38.98 -7.66
C ALA A 34 -4.93 -40.09 -7.42
N GLY A 35 -5.65 -40.06 -6.28
CA GLY A 35 -6.56 -41.13 -5.86
C GLY A 35 -8.05 -40.88 -6.12
N ASP A 36 -8.43 -39.76 -6.74
CA ASP A 36 -9.84 -39.45 -6.99
C ASP A 36 -10.30 -39.97 -8.36
N GLU A 37 -10.23 -41.29 -8.55
CA GLU A 37 -11.03 -41.99 -9.54
C GLU A 37 -11.73 -43.20 -8.90
N ASP A 38 -13.01 -42.97 -8.61
CA ASP A 38 -14.10 -43.94 -8.64
C ASP A 38 -14.08 -45.10 -7.63
N LYS A 39 -14.71 -44.91 -6.45
CA LYS A 39 -15.69 -45.85 -5.81
C LYS A 39 -16.67 -45.10 -4.90
N SER A 40 -17.78 -44.67 -5.46
CA SER A 40 -18.99 -44.32 -4.71
C SER A 40 -19.57 -45.56 -3.99
N LYS A 41 -19.74 -45.59 -2.66
CA LYS A 41 -20.87 -46.25 -1.95
C LYS A 41 -21.14 -45.73 -0.52
N ARG A 42 -22.26 -45.00 -0.37
CA ARG A 42 -23.20 -44.83 0.78
C ARG A 42 -22.64 -44.48 2.17
N LYS A 43 -23.12 -43.41 2.85
CA LYS A 43 -24.53 -43.16 3.26
C LYS A 43 -24.93 -41.67 3.20
N THR A 44 -26.07 -41.44 2.55
CA THR A 44 -26.85 -40.20 2.44
C THR A 44 -27.50 -39.80 3.77
N LYS A 45 -27.43 -38.51 4.16
CA LYS A 45 -28.59 -37.65 4.53
C LYS A 45 -28.21 -36.15 4.49
N LYS A 46 -28.86 -35.41 3.58
CA LYS A 46 -28.98 -33.94 3.55
C LYS A 46 -30.43 -33.62 3.14
N PRO A 47 -31.10 -32.61 3.71
CA PRO A 47 -32.19 -31.91 3.04
C PRO A 47 -31.71 -30.61 2.37
N LYS A 48 -32.54 -30.18 1.41
CA LYS A 48 -32.29 -29.33 0.24
C LYS A 48 -32.44 -27.81 0.48
N PRO A 49 -31.99 -26.99 -0.50
CA PRO A 49 -32.13 -25.53 -0.54
C PRO A 49 -33.27 -25.02 -1.47
N LYS A 50 -33.62 -23.73 -1.35
CA LYS A 50 -34.09 -22.83 -2.44
C LYS A 50 -33.98 -21.37 -1.95
N VAL A 51 -33.10 -20.51 -2.52
CA VAL A 51 -33.28 -19.56 -3.66
C VAL A 51 -34.05 -18.32 -3.18
N GLN A 52 -33.52 -17.09 -3.24
CA GLN A 52 -33.46 -16.12 -4.38
C GLN A 52 -32.72 -14.84 -3.91
N GLN A 53 -32.31 -13.84 -4.68
CA GLN A 53 -31.74 -13.66 -6.01
C GLN A 53 -31.33 -12.15 -6.04
N SER A 54 -30.24 -11.84 -6.75
CA SER A 54 -29.61 -10.53 -6.98
C SER A 54 -30.51 -9.35 -7.42
N LYS A 55 -30.21 -8.11 -6.98
CA LYS A 55 -29.91 -6.96 -7.88
C LYS A 55 -29.45 -5.67 -7.15
N VAL A 56 -28.52 -4.99 -7.81
CA VAL A 56 -27.87 -3.70 -7.50
C VAL A 56 -28.69 -2.52 -8.06
N HIS A 57 -28.76 -1.38 -7.35
CA HIS A 57 -28.68 0.02 -7.84
C HIS A 57 -28.97 0.99 -6.66
N HIS A 58 -28.01 1.76 -6.13
CA HIS A 58 -27.47 3.08 -6.55
C HIS A 58 -28.31 4.31 -6.10
N LYS A 59 -27.62 5.26 -5.41
CA LYS A 59 -27.98 6.66 -5.03
C LYS A 59 -28.94 6.83 -3.83
N GLN A 60 -28.57 7.44 -2.70
CA GLN A 60 -28.02 8.79 -2.40
C GLN A 60 -29.10 9.89 -2.39
N ALA A 61 -29.52 10.32 -1.19
CA ALA A 61 -29.99 11.68 -0.79
C ALA A 61 -30.47 11.57 0.68
N SER A 62 -29.89 12.25 1.67
CA SER A 62 -29.85 13.71 1.90
C SER A 62 -31.21 14.29 2.27
N ASP A 63 -31.28 14.77 3.50
CA ASP A 63 -32.06 15.88 4.08
C ASP A 63 -33.51 16.14 3.66
N GLY A 64 -34.33 16.41 4.67
CA GLY A 64 -35.22 17.57 4.60
C GLY A 64 -36.68 17.34 4.99
N LEU A 65 -36.96 17.69 6.26
CA LEU A 65 -38.08 18.55 6.71
C LEU A 65 -39.54 18.13 6.41
N GLU A 66 -40.23 17.79 7.51
CA GLU A 66 -41.65 18.04 7.84
C GLU A 66 -42.27 19.25 7.10
N PRO A 67 -43.60 19.23 6.76
CA PRO A 67 -44.62 19.40 7.80
C PRO A 67 -45.96 18.67 7.59
N HIS A 68 -46.44 18.08 8.68
CA HIS A 68 -47.77 18.26 9.28
C HIS A 68 -49.09 18.08 8.48
N GLN A 69 -49.99 17.39 9.19
CA GLN A 69 -51.45 17.53 9.28
C GLN A 69 -52.34 16.66 8.37
N GLY A 70 -53.11 15.79 9.03
CA GLY A 70 -54.25 15.08 8.46
C GLY A 70 -54.77 13.96 9.35
N THR A 71 -55.37 14.32 10.48
CA THR A 71 -56.09 13.46 11.45
C THR A 71 -57.07 12.48 10.77
N THR A 72 -57.04 11.19 11.11
CA THR A 72 -58.13 10.43 11.78
C THR A 72 -58.02 8.91 11.60
N SER A 73 -58.13 8.24 12.75
CA SER A 73 -58.86 7.00 12.98
C SER A 73 -58.28 5.64 12.55
N ALA A 74 -58.09 4.82 13.59
CA ALA A 74 -58.42 3.41 13.70
C ALA A 74 -57.57 2.38 12.94
N GLY A 75 -56.90 1.53 13.73
CA GLY A 75 -56.84 0.10 13.43
C GLY A 75 -55.47 -0.51 13.21
N TRP A 76 -54.52 -0.35 14.14
CA TRP A 76 -53.45 -1.35 14.27
C TRP A 76 -54.05 -2.58 14.95
N PRO A 77 -53.83 -3.81 14.45
CA PRO A 77 -54.39 -4.99 15.07
C PRO A 77 -53.82 -5.13 16.48
N LEU A 78 -54.72 -5.16 17.47
CA LEU A 78 -54.39 -5.45 18.86
C LEU A 78 -53.68 -6.81 18.92
N GLN A 79 -52.39 -6.78 19.26
CA GLN A 79 -51.64 -7.99 19.57
C GLN A 79 -52.27 -8.65 20.82
N PRO A 80 -52.52 -9.97 20.84
CA PRO A 80 -53.09 -10.62 22.01
C PRO A 80 -52.13 -10.50 23.20
N PRO A 81 -52.62 -10.45 24.46
CA PRO A 81 -51.75 -10.35 25.62
C PRO A 81 -50.98 -11.66 25.75
N PHE A 82 -49.72 -11.64 25.31
CA PHE A 82 -48.77 -12.68 25.65
C PHE A 82 -48.49 -12.53 27.14
N PHE A 83 -49.02 -13.47 27.93
CA PHE A 83 -48.47 -13.76 29.25
C PHE A 83 -47.02 -14.17 29.03
N LEU A 84 -46.10 -13.21 29.15
CA LEU A 84 -44.68 -13.51 29.20
C LEU A 84 -44.45 -14.22 30.54
N PRO A 85 -43.91 -15.45 30.55
CA PRO A 85 -43.37 -15.99 31.79
C PRO A 85 -42.37 -14.96 32.32
N VAL A 86 -42.45 -14.65 33.62
CA VAL A 86 -41.48 -13.80 34.30
C VAL A 86 -40.10 -14.36 33.98
N SER A 87 -39.37 -13.67 33.09
CA SER A 87 -37.99 -14.02 32.81
C SER A 87 -37.24 -13.91 34.13
N PRO A 88 -36.44 -14.92 34.52
CA PRO A 88 -35.50 -14.71 35.60
C PRO A 88 -34.64 -13.46 35.29
N PRO A 89 -34.20 -12.73 36.32
CA PRO A 89 -33.37 -11.55 36.13
C PRO A 89 -32.20 -11.88 35.21
N PRO A 90 -31.76 -10.94 34.35
CA PRO A 90 -30.67 -11.18 33.41
C PRO A 90 -29.49 -11.79 34.18
N PRO A 91 -28.81 -12.82 33.65
CA PRO A 91 -27.64 -13.38 34.30
C PRO A 91 -26.69 -12.22 34.56
N GLN A 92 -26.41 -11.99 35.84
CA GLN A 92 -25.44 -11.00 36.30
C GLN A 92 -24.17 -11.33 35.51
N VAL A 93 -23.74 -10.44 34.60
CA VAL A 93 -22.52 -10.66 33.83
C VAL A 93 -21.46 -10.99 34.87
N THR A 94 -20.97 -12.22 34.88
CA THR A 94 -20.11 -12.64 35.97
C THR A 94 -18.84 -11.82 35.85
N ASN A 95 -18.35 -11.27 36.96
CA ASN A 95 -17.15 -10.43 36.92
C ASN A 95 -15.98 -11.12 36.18
N ALA A 96 -15.96 -12.46 36.18
CA ALA A 96 -15.03 -13.29 35.42
C ALA A 96 -15.09 -13.10 33.89
N GLU A 97 -16.28 -13.01 33.28
CA GLU A 97 -16.42 -12.77 31.83
C GLU A 97 -15.96 -11.35 31.47
N ALA A 98 -16.29 -10.36 32.31
CA ALA A 98 -15.82 -8.99 32.13
C ALA A 98 -14.30 -8.87 32.28
N ASP A 99 -13.70 -9.60 33.22
CA ASP A 99 -12.25 -9.63 33.44
C ASP A 99 -11.51 -10.37 32.31
N ALA A 100 -12.11 -11.42 31.76
CA ALA A 100 -11.59 -12.09 30.55
C ALA A 100 -11.54 -11.11 29.37
N ILE A 101 -12.60 -10.34 29.14
CA ILE A 101 -12.64 -9.31 28.08
C ILE A 101 -11.56 -8.25 28.31
N ARG A 102 -11.43 -7.73 29.54
CA ARG A 102 -10.38 -6.76 29.89
C ARG A 102 -8.98 -7.29 29.63
N THR A 103 -8.73 -8.55 29.94
CA THR A 103 -7.44 -9.20 29.71
C THR A 103 -7.10 -9.27 28.23
N VAL A 104 -8.07 -9.68 27.39
CA VAL A 104 -7.89 -9.73 25.93
C VAL A 104 -7.63 -8.34 25.36
N LEU A 105 -8.34 -7.32 25.83
CA LEU A 105 -8.10 -5.94 25.40
C LEU A 105 -6.68 -5.47 25.76
N GLN A 106 -6.24 -5.73 26.99
CA GLN A 106 -4.90 -5.36 27.43
C GLN A 106 -3.80 -6.12 26.66
N GLU A 107 -4.04 -7.38 26.32
CA GLU A 107 -3.14 -8.15 25.48
C GLU A 107 -3.07 -7.60 24.06
N SER A 108 -4.23 -7.23 23.48
CA SER A 108 -4.30 -6.63 22.15
C SER A 108 -3.55 -5.29 22.07
N GLU A 109 -3.67 -4.46 23.11
CA GLU A 109 -2.94 -3.20 23.23
C GLU A 109 -1.43 -3.44 23.30
N ARG A 110 -0.98 -4.39 24.12
CA ARG A 110 0.46 -4.76 24.18
C ARG A 110 1.00 -5.28 22.85
N ILE A 111 0.20 -6.06 22.10
CA ILE A 111 0.61 -6.54 20.77
C ILE A 111 0.68 -5.37 19.79
N MET A 112 -0.30 -4.47 19.82
CA MET A 112 -0.31 -3.28 18.96
C MET A 112 0.91 -2.39 19.21
N GLU A 113 1.27 -2.12 20.47
CA GLU A 113 2.47 -1.34 20.81
C GLU A 113 3.76 -1.99 20.28
N ARG A 114 3.86 -3.32 20.34
CA ARG A 114 5.03 -4.05 19.82
C ARG A 114 5.10 -3.97 18.30
N LEU A 115 3.97 -4.15 17.62
CA LEU A 115 3.89 -4.04 16.16
C LEU A 115 4.22 -2.62 15.71
N GLN A 116 3.72 -1.60 16.39
CA GLN A 116 4.03 -0.20 16.10
C GLN A 116 5.54 0.06 16.21
N LYS A 117 6.18 -0.41 17.28
CA LYS A 117 7.64 -0.27 17.45
C LYS A 117 8.42 -0.99 16.34
N GLN A 118 7.96 -2.15 15.93
CA GLN A 118 8.56 -2.91 14.83
C GLN A 118 8.40 -2.18 13.50
N GLU A 119 7.23 -1.61 13.23
CA GLU A 119 6.96 -0.80 12.04
C GLU A 119 7.87 0.44 12.02
N GLU A 120 7.94 1.20 13.11
CA GLU A 120 8.80 2.38 13.23
C GLU A 120 10.28 2.04 12.96
N THR A 121 10.76 0.94 13.53
CA THR A 121 12.13 0.44 13.30
C THR A 121 12.35 0.07 11.83
N MET A 122 11.41 -0.67 11.23
CA MET A 122 11.50 -1.09 9.83
C MET A 122 11.46 0.11 8.87
N VAL A 123 10.61 1.10 9.14
CA VAL A 123 10.54 2.34 8.35
C VAL A 123 11.86 3.10 8.43
N GLN A 124 12.45 3.20 9.63
CA GLN A 124 13.75 3.85 9.80
C GLN A 124 14.84 3.12 9.01
N GLU A 125 14.90 1.79 9.08
CA GLU A 125 15.89 0.99 8.35
C GLU A 125 15.74 1.13 6.82
N VAL A 126 14.51 1.05 6.32
CA VAL A 126 14.24 1.19 4.87
C VAL A 126 14.58 2.59 4.40
N THR A 127 14.20 3.62 5.16
CA THR A 127 14.51 5.01 4.83
C THR A 127 16.02 5.25 4.80
N GLN A 128 16.74 4.72 5.80
CA GLN A 128 18.19 4.85 5.87
C GLN A 128 18.88 4.13 4.70
N LYS A 129 18.45 2.91 4.37
CA LYS A 129 18.97 2.17 3.22
C LYS A 129 18.63 2.83 1.88
N ALA A 130 17.42 3.36 1.73
CA ALA A 130 17.03 4.10 0.53
C ALA A 130 17.91 5.34 0.33
N LYS A 131 18.18 6.08 1.41
CA LYS A 131 19.11 7.22 1.37
C LYS A 131 20.53 6.78 1.01
N GLU A 132 21.01 5.70 1.63
CA GLU A 132 22.34 5.16 1.36
C GLU A 132 22.50 4.72 -0.10
N LEU A 133 21.53 3.99 -0.65
CA LEU A 133 21.51 3.60 -2.06
C LEU A 133 21.46 4.83 -2.96
N HIS A 134 20.62 5.80 -2.64
CA HIS A 134 20.54 7.04 -3.42
C HIS A 134 21.88 7.80 -3.42
N ASP A 135 22.54 7.90 -2.26
CA ASP A 135 23.81 8.62 -2.12
C ASP A 135 25.00 7.89 -2.77
N LYS A 136 24.98 6.56 -2.81
CA LYS A 136 26.08 5.73 -3.33
C LYS A 136 25.94 5.37 -4.80
N GLU A 137 24.75 4.94 -5.21
CA GLU A 137 24.51 4.34 -6.52
C GLU A 137 23.81 5.29 -7.49
N PHE A 138 22.88 6.10 -6.97
CA PHE A 138 22.04 6.97 -7.79
C PHE A 138 22.39 8.44 -7.70
N LYS A 139 23.54 8.77 -7.10
CA LYS A 139 24.01 10.15 -7.07
C LYS A 139 24.30 10.56 -8.51
N ILE A 140 23.48 11.46 -9.04
CA ILE A 140 23.76 12.09 -10.32
C ILE A 140 25.16 12.69 -10.20
N PRO A 141 26.11 12.32 -11.08
CA PRO A 141 27.45 12.88 -11.07
C PRO A 141 27.34 14.40 -10.94
N TYR A 142 28.08 14.97 -9.98
CA TYR A 142 27.96 16.37 -9.58
C TYR A 142 27.65 17.24 -10.79
N GLN A 143 26.40 17.74 -10.85
CA GLN A 143 26.01 18.57 -11.97
C GLN A 143 26.92 19.78 -11.93
N LYS A 144 27.72 19.96 -12.99
CA LYS A 144 28.62 21.11 -13.10
C LYS A 144 27.82 22.36 -12.74
N PRO A 145 28.34 23.24 -11.88
CA PRO A 145 27.61 24.42 -11.46
C PRO A 145 27.13 25.15 -12.70
N LEU A 146 25.88 25.61 -12.66
CA LEU A 146 25.23 26.19 -13.83
C LEU A 146 26.15 27.29 -14.39
N PRO A 147 26.59 27.16 -15.64
CA PRO A 147 27.49 28.15 -16.19
C PRO A 147 26.76 29.49 -16.31
N CYS A 148 27.47 30.60 -16.08
CA CYS A 148 26.95 31.97 -16.12
C CYS A 148 25.97 32.36 -14.99
N LEU A 149 26.10 31.76 -13.79
CA LEU A 149 25.23 32.11 -12.65
C LEU A 149 25.36 33.58 -12.24
N VAL A 150 26.57 34.12 -12.21
CA VAL A 150 26.83 35.51 -11.79
C VAL A 150 26.15 36.49 -12.73
N GLU A 151 26.30 36.31 -14.04
CA GLU A 151 25.70 37.16 -15.06
C GLU A 151 24.18 36.98 -15.10
N LYS A 152 23.68 35.75 -14.86
CA LYS A 152 22.24 35.49 -14.73
C LYS A 152 21.64 36.27 -13.56
N ASP A 153 22.25 36.17 -12.38
CA ASP A 153 21.73 36.81 -11.16
C ASP A 153 21.81 38.33 -11.26
N SER A 154 22.91 38.87 -11.79
CA SER A 154 23.05 40.32 -12.05
C SER A 154 21.98 40.84 -13.03
N CYS A 155 21.66 40.06 -14.06
CA CYS A 155 20.61 40.40 -15.02
C CYS A 155 19.21 40.38 -14.36
N LEU A 156 18.92 39.36 -13.55
CA LEU A 156 17.67 39.28 -12.81
C LEU A 156 17.52 40.39 -11.78
N ASP A 157 18.59 40.73 -11.08
CA ASP A 157 18.58 41.78 -10.06
C ASP A 157 18.34 43.15 -10.70
N CYS A 158 18.97 43.44 -11.85
CA CYS A 158 18.66 44.64 -12.62
C CYS A 158 17.17 44.70 -13.01
N TYR A 159 16.59 43.60 -13.50
CA TYR A 159 15.18 43.59 -13.88
C TYR A 159 14.23 43.78 -12.68
N LYS A 160 14.61 43.30 -11.50
CA LYS A 160 13.85 43.55 -10.26
C LYS A 160 13.90 45.03 -9.87
N GLU A 161 15.02 45.71 -10.09
CA GLU A 161 15.17 47.14 -9.79
C GLU A 161 14.51 48.04 -10.85
N HIS A 162 14.46 47.59 -12.12
CA HIS A 162 13.96 48.35 -13.26
C HIS A 162 12.72 47.74 -13.92
N VAL A 163 11.72 47.35 -13.12
CA VAL A 163 10.46 46.72 -13.60
C VAL A 163 9.73 47.58 -14.64
N LYS A 164 9.76 48.92 -14.49
CA LYS A 164 9.07 49.85 -15.40
C LYS A 164 9.83 50.11 -16.70
N ASP A 165 11.16 50.00 -16.66
CA ASP A 165 12.05 50.28 -17.79
C ASP A 165 13.05 49.13 -18.00
N PRO A 166 12.61 47.98 -18.54
CA PRO A 166 13.46 46.80 -18.69
C PRO A 166 14.67 47.02 -19.62
N LEU A 167 14.60 48.01 -20.50
CA LEU A 167 15.68 48.36 -21.43
C LEU A 167 16.94 48.90 -20.73
N LYS A 168 16.84 49.39 -19.49
CA LYS A 168 18.01 49.80 -18.70
C LYS A 168 18.93 48.62 -18.37
N CYS A 169 18.41 47.38 -18.42
CA CYS A 169 19.16 46.16 -18.15
C CYS A 169 19.80 45.54 -19.39
N ALA A 170 19.82 46.23 -20.53
CA ALA A 170 20.35 45.71 -21.78
C ALA A 170 21.82 45.26 -21.68
N GLU A 171 22.63 45.97 -20.88
CA GLU A 171 24.04 45.62 -20.66
C GLU A 171 24.18 44.28 -19.92
N PHE A 172 23.46 44.10 -18.81
CA PHE A 172 23.45 42.85 -18.04
C PHE A 172 22.90 41.67 -18.86
N ALA A 173 21.87 41.91 -19.67
CA ALA A 173 21.33 40.91 -20.59
C ALA A 173 22.37 40.50 -21.65
N LYS A 174 23.14 41.45 -22.19
CA LYS A 174 24.22 41.18 -23.14
C LYS A 174 25.34 40.37 -22.49
N MET A 175 25.76 40.73 -21.27
CA MET A 175 26.77 39.98 -20.51
C MET A 175 26.37 38.51 -20.30
N TYR A 176 25.12 38.28 -19.90
CA TYR A 176 24.58 36.92 -19.75
C TYR A 176 24.55 36.16 -21.09
N ALA A 177 24.09 36.81 -22.16
CA ALA A 177 24.05 36.21 -23.49
C ALA A 177 25.45 35.83 -24.02
N ASP A 178 26.45 36.68 -23.79
CA ASP A 178 27.82 36.44 -24.22
C ASP A 178 28.49 35.35 -23.40
N CYS A 179 28.25 35.29 -22.09
CA CYS A 179 28.68 34.15 -21.28
C CYS A 179 28.07 32.84 -21.79
N ALA A 180 26.75 32.81 -22.02
CA ALA A 180 26.07 31.62 -22.51
C ALA A 180 26.59 31.17 -23.89
N ARG A 181 26.97 32.12 -24.75
CA ARG A 181 27.58 31.85 -26.06
C ARG A 181 28.94 31.18 -25.93
N LYS A 182 29.82 31.69 -25.06
CA LYS A 182 31.15 31.11 -24.81
C LYS A 182 31.05 29.69 -24.28
N VAL A 183 30.13 29.45 -23.35
CA VAL A 183 29.89 28.12 -22.77
C VAL A 183 29.42 27.13 -23.83
N ARG A 184 28.48 27.52 -24.70
CA ARG A 184 28.04 26.66 -25.81
C ARG A 184 29.19 26.29 -26.75
N GLN A 185 30.07 27.25 -27.05
CA GLN A 185 31.25 27.00 -27.89
C GLN A 185 32.23 26.02 -27.25
N GLN A 186 32.43 26.09 -25.93
CA GLN A 186 33.29 25.15 -25.20
C GLN A 186 32.72 23.73 -25.10
N MET A 187 31.39 23.56 -25.23
CA MET A 187 30.74 22.23 -25.23
C MET A 187 30.70 21.58 -26.62
N SER A 188 30.91 22.34 -27.69
CA SER A 188 30.91 21.86 -29.08
C SER A 188 32.30 21.61 -29.66
N SER A 189 33.37 21.86 -28.88
CA SER A 189 34.77 21.66 -29.27
C SER A 189 35.32 20.36 -28.72
#